data_AF-K7EN91-F1
#
_entry.id   AF-K7EN91-F1
#
_cell.length_a   1.000
_cell.length_b   1.000
_cell.length_c   1.000
_cell.angle_alpha   90.00
_cell.angle_beta   90.00
_cell.angle_gamma   90.00
#
_symmetry.space_group_name_H-M   'P 1'
#
loop_
_entity.id
_entity.type
_entity.pdbx_description
1 polymer ?
#
loop_
_entity_poly.entity_id
_entity_poly.type
_entity_poly.pdbx_seq_one_letter_code
_entity_poly.pdbx_strand_id
1 'polypeptide(L)'
;MAVFRSGLLVLTTPLASLAPRLASILTSAARLVNHTLYVHLQPGMSLEGPAQPQSSPVQATFEVLDFITHLYAGADVHRHLDVRILLTNIRTKSTFLPPLPTSVQNLAHPPEVVLTDFQTLDGSQYNPVKQQLVRYATSCYSCCPRLASVLLYSDYGIGEVPVEPLDVPLPSTIRPASPVAGSPKQPVRGYYRGAVGGTFDRLHNAHKVLLSVACILAQ
;
A
#
# COMPACT_ATOMS: atom_id res chain seq x y z
N MET A 1 -6.36 18.75 -13.71
CA MET A 1 -5.50 17.84 -14.51
C MET A 1 -4.44 17.27 -13.59
N ALA A 2 -4.15 15.97 -13.67
CA ALA A 2 -3.08 15.36 -12.89
C ALA A 2 -1.70 15.85 -13.34
N VAL A 3 -0.79 16.03 -12.38
CA VAL A 3 0.48 16.76 -12.59
C VAL A 3 1.64 15.81 -12.88
N PHE A 4 1.58 14.58 -12.37
CA PHE A 4 2.65 13.59 -12.43
C PHE A 4 2.23 12.38 -13.25
N ARG A 5 3.14 11.77 -13.99
CA ARG A 5 2.85 10.52 -14.73
C ARG A 5 2.82 9.32 -13.79
N SER A 6 3.81 9.22 -12.91
CA SER A 6 3.99 8.12 -11.97
C SER A 6 4.11 8.64 -10.53
N GLY A 7 3.59 7.88 -9.58
CA GLY A 7 3.73 8.19 -8.17
C GLY A 7 3.94 6.96 -7.30
N LEU A 8 4.51 7.18 -6.12
CA LEU A 8 4.67 6.19 -5.06
C LEU A 8 3.85 6.62 -3.85
N LEU A 9 2.81 5.87 -3.50
CA LEU A 9 2.02 6.04 -2.29
C LEU A 9 2.55 5.15 -1.17
N VAL A 10 3.14 5.75 -0.15
CA VAL A 10 3.63 5.07 1.06
C VAL A 10 2.55 5.14 2.14
N LEU A 11 1.94 4.01 2.43
CA LEU A 11 0.87 3.86 3.43
C LEU A 11 1.46 3.50 4.79
N THR A 12 1.33 4.43 5.72
CA THR A 12 1.93 4.43 7.06
C THR A 12 0.90 4.25 8.17
N THR A 13 -0.37 4.57 7.92
CA THR A 13 -1.44 4.33 8.90
C THR A 13 -1.56 2.82 9.20
N PRO A 14 -1.81 2.42 10.46
CA PRO A 14 -2.14 1.04 10.78
C PRO A 14 -3.27 0.49 9.88
N LEU A 15 -3.15 -0.77 9.44
CA LEU A 15 -4.06 -1.39 8.47
C LEU A 15 -5.53 -1.29 8.87
N ALA A 16 -5.84 -1.56 10.15
CA ALA A 16 -7.19 -1.46 10.71
C ALA A 16 -7.86 -0.10 10.49
N SER A 17 -7.09 0.99 10.50
CA SER A 17 -7.61 2.36 10.31
C SER A 17 -7.50 2.85 8.86
N LEU A 18 -6.79 2.11 8.01
CA LEU A 18 -6.50 2.48 6.63
C LEU A 18 -7.65 2.12 5.69
N ALA A 19 -8.27 0.95 5.91
CA ALA A 19 -9.32 0.43 5.04
C ALA A 19 -10.50 1.40 4.78
N PRO A 20 -11.12 2.05 5.79
CA PRO A 20 -12.21 3.00 5.54
C PRO A 20 -11.76 4.27 4.80
N ARG A 21 -10.46 4.60 4.84
CA ARG A 21 -9.88 5.80 4.21
C ARG A 21 -9.35 5.53 2.80
N LEU A 22 -9.33 4.27 2.36
CA LEU A 22 -8.62 3.89 1.15
C LEU A 22 -9.22 4.55 -0.11
N ALA A 23 -10.54 4.65 -0.20
CA ALA A 23 -11.22 5.28 -1.33
C ALA A 23 -10.88 6.78 -1.47
N SER A 24 -10.85 7.53 -0.34
CA SER A 24 -10.50 8.95 -0.36
C SER A 24 -9.02 9.15 -0.66
N ILE A 25 -8.14 8.31 -0.11
CA ILE A 25 -6.70 8.32 -0.40
C ILE A 25 -6.45 8.09 -1.89
N LEU A 26 -7.08 7.07 -2.49
CA LEU A 26 -6.95 6.77 -3.92
C LEU A 26 -7.50 7.91 -4.78
N THR A 27 -8.62 8.51 -4.38
CA THR A 27 -9.20 9.67 -5.08
C THR A 27 -8.23 10.86 -5.07
N SER A 28 -7.63 11.16 -3.92
CA SER A 28 -6.64 12.24 -3.80
C SER A 28 -5.37 11.94 -4.61
N ALA A 29 -4.88 10.69 -4.59
CA ALA A 29 -3.73 10.28 -5.39
C ALA A 29 -4.02 10.35 -6.91
N ALA A 30 -5.22 9.96 -7.35
CA ALA A 30 -5.65 9.98 -8.74
C ALA A 30 -5.79 11.39 -9.33
N ARG A 31 -5.94 12.42 -8.48
CA ARG A 31 -5.87 13.84 -8.88
C ARG A 31 -4.45 14.31 -9.17
N LEU A 32 -3.43 13.63 -8.63
CA LEU A 32 -2.02 14.01 -8.74
C LEU A 32 -1.28 13.16 -9.77
N VAL A 33 -1.60 11.86 -9.85
CA VAL A 33 -0.93 10.87 -10.70
C VAL A 33 -1.84 10.44 -11.84
N ASN A 34 -1.28 10.41 -13.04
CA ASN A 34 -2.07 10.21 -14.26
C ASN A 34 -1.96 8.80 -14.87
N HIS A 35 -0.85 8.08 -14.68
CA HIS A 35 -0.64 6.77 -15.33
C HIS A 35 -0.44 5.64 -14.33
N THR A 36 0.58 5.70 -13.46
CA THR A 36 0.92 4.56 -12.60
C THR A 36 1.10 4.99 -11.16
N LEU A 37 0.32 4.38 -10.26
CA LEU A 37 0.46 4.57 -8.83
C LEU A 37 0.99 3.28 -8.20
N TYR A 38 2.24 3.33 -7.76
CA TYR A 38 2.81 2.27 -6.93
C TYR A 38 2.37 2.46 -5.49
N VAL A 39 1.93 1.39 -4.84
CA VAL A 39 1.49 1.42 -3.44
C VAL A 39 2.46 0.59 -2.60
N HIS A 40 3.13 1.24 -1.66
CA HIS A 40 4.05 0.61 -0.73
C HIS A 40 3.46 0.62 0.68
N LEU A 41 3.36 -0.56 1.29
CA LEU A 41 2.74 -0.72 2.60
C LEU A 41 3.81 -0.71 3.69
N GLN A 42 3.73 0.21 4.64
CA GLN A 42 4.66 0.31 5.77
C GLN A 42 3.91 0.76 7.04
N PRO A 43 2.97 -0.06 7.55
CA PRO A 43 2.05 0.34 8.62
C PRO A 43 2.82 0.60 9.92
N GLY A 44 2.48 1.68 10.61
CA GLY A 44 3.12 2.11 11.85
C GLY A 44 4.46 2.82 11.69
N MET A 45 4.93 3.06 10.46
CA MET A 45 6.13 3.88 10.26
C MET A 45 5.86 5.33 10.64
N SER A 46 6.70 5.85 11.53
CA SER A 46 6.74 7.29 11.79
C SER A 46 7.68 7.98 10.81
N LEU A 47 7.24 9.13 10.29
CA LEU A 47 8.05 10.04 9.49
C LEU A 47 8.52 11.26 10.31
N GLU A 48 8.17 11.29 11.61
CA GLU A 48 8.59 12.34 12.53
C GLU A 48 9.96 12.03 13.14
N GLY A 49 10.72 13.10 13.39
CA GLY A 49 12.02 13.02 14.04
C GLY A 49 13.23 12.88 13.09
N PRO A 50 14.44 12.87 13.67
CA PRO A 50 15.69 12.93 12.91
C PRO A 50 16.16 11.58 12.38
N ALA A 51 15.63 10.47 12.90
CA ALA A 51 16.04 9.13 12.50
C ALA A 51 15.69 8.86 11.03
N GLN A 52 16.57 8.17 10.31
CA GLN A 52 16.30 7.77 8.93
C GLN A 52 15.21 6.67 8.93
N PRO A 53 14.08 6.86 8.23
CA PRO A 53 13.07 5.82 8.12
C PRO A 53 13.66 4.63 7.35
N GLN A 54 13.46 3.43 7.90
CA GLN A 54 13.90 2.19 7.28
C GLN A 54 12.71 1.34 6.88
N SER A 55 12.79 0.68 5.73
CA SER A 55 11.79 -0.32 5.36
C SER A 55 11.90 -1.51 6.30
N SER A 56 10.82 -1.80 7.03
CA SER A 56 10.72 -3.00 7.84
C SER A 56 9.80 -4.02 7.16
N PRO A 57 10.06 -5.33 7.34
CA PRO A 57 9.21 -6.35 6.76
C PRO A 57 7.80 -6.27 7.34
N VAL A 58 6.80 -6.32 6.46
CA VAL A 58 5.39 -6.46 6.82
C VAL A 58 5.04 -7.94 6.81
N GLN A 59 4.53 -8.45 7.92
CA GLN A 59 4.08 -9.83 7.99
C GLN A 59 2.84 -10.01 7.12
N ALA A 60 2.86 -11.02 6.25
CA ALA A 60 1.69 -11.42 5.48
C ALA A 60 0.66 -12.05 6.42
N THR A 61 -0.44 -11.34 6.65
CA THR A 61 -1.59 -11.77 7.44
C THR A 61 -2.85 -11.73 6.57
N PHE A 62 -3.97 -12.28 7.05
CA PHE A 62 -5.25 -12.17 6.34
C PHE A 62 -5.68 -10.70 6.16
N GLU A 63 -5.41 -9.84 7.14
CA GLU A 63 -5.64 -8.39 7.05
C GLU A 63 -4.87 -7.74 5.88
N VAL A 64 -3.63 -8.15 5.63
CA VAL A 64 -2.85 -7.66 4.46
C VAL A 64 -3.47 -8.13 3.15
N LEU A 65 -3.91 -9.39 3.08
CA LEU A 65 -4.53 -9.92 1.87
C LEU A 65 -5.89 -9.24 1.60
N ASP A 66 -6.70 -9.06 2.63
CA ASP A 66 -7.96 -8.32 2.53
C ASP A 66 -7.68 -6.87 2.10
N PHE A 67 -6.67 -6.20 2.68
CA PHE A 67 -6.28 -4.86 2.25
C PHE A 67 -5.96 -4.79 0.75
N ILE A 68 -5.23 -5.77 0.21
CA ILE A 68 -4.92 -5.85 -1.23
C ILE A 68 -6.19 -5.97 -2.07
N THR A 69 -7.14 -6.80 -1.64
CA THR A 69 -8.44 -6.92 -2.32
C THR A 69 -9.18 -5.58 -2.32
N HIS A 70 -9.27 -4.91 -1.17
CA HIS A 70 -9.94 -3.61 -1.05
C HIS A 70 -9.23 -2.51 -1.85
N LEU A 71 -7.89 -2.54 -1.93
CA LEU A 71 -7.11 -1.61 -2.73
C LEU A 71 -7.48 -1.71 -4.22
N TYR A 72 -7.52 -2.93 -4.75
CA TYR A 72 -7.82 -3.13 -6.16
C TYR A 72 -9.30 -2.92 -6.49
N ALA A 73 -10.21 -3.28 -5.58
CA ALA A 73 -11.63 -2.93 -5.73
C ALA A 73 -11.83 -1.40 -5.73
N GLY A 74 -11.16 -0.68 -4.83
CA GLY A 74 -11.18 0.78 -4.79
C GLY A 74 -10.50 1.44 -6.00
N ALA A 75 -9.60 0.75 -6.69
CA ALA A 75 -8.96 1.27 -7.90
C ALA A 75 -9.88 1.23 -9.13
N ASP A 76 -10.94 0.42 -9.15
CA ASP A 76 -11.83 0.26 -10.32
C ASP A 76 -12.53 1.56 -10.74
N VAL A 77 -12.74 2.49 -9.79
CA VAL A 77 -13.34 3.80 -10.09
C VAL A 77 -12.37 4.77 -10.79
N HIS A 78 -11.07 4.50 -10.76
CA HIS A 78 -10.02 5.34 -11.33
C HIS A 78 -9.40 4.69 -12.58
N ARG A 79 -10.20 4.53 -13.64
CA ARG A 79 -9.82 3.76 -14.85
C ARG A 79 -8.59 4.29 -15.60
N HIS A 80 -8.25 5.56 -15.44
CA HIS A 80 -7.03 6.13 -16.02
C HIS A 80 -5.77 5.76 -15.25
N LEU A 81 -5.90 5.29 -14.01
CA LEU A 81 -4.80 5.05 -13.09
C LEU A 81 -4.50 3.56 -12.94
N ASP A 82 -3.30 3.16 -13.35
CA ASP A 82 -2.77 1.82 -13.11
C ASP A 82 -2.19 1.72 -11.69
N VAL A 83 -3.02 1.27 -10.75
CA VAL A 83 -2.60 0.99 -9.37
C VAL A 83 -1.86 -0.34 -9.31
N ARG A 84 -0.70 -0.37 -8.63
CA ARG A 84 0.15 -1.57 -8.44
C ARG A 84 0.68 -1.62 -7.01
N ILE A 85 0.33 -2.65 -6.24
CA ILE A 85 0.94 -2.86 -4.92
C ILE A 85 2.36 -3.43 -5.05
N LEU A 86 3.29 -2.90 -4.27
CA LEU A 86 4.67 -3.39 -4.16
C LEU A 86 4.74 -4.43 -3.04
N LEU A 87 5.18 -5.65 -3.38
CA LEU A 87 5.24 -6.80 -2.47
C LEU A 87 6.60 -6.97 -1.79
N THR A 88 7.50 -6.01 -1.98
CA THR A 88 8.94 -6.10 -1.73
C THR A 88 9.30 -6.33 -0.26
N ASN A 89 8.49 -5.81 0.65
CA ASN A 89 8.65 -5.96 2.10
C ASN A 89 7.61 -6.89 2.72
N ILE A 90 6.69 -7.49 1.95
CA ILE A 90 5.65 -8.38 2.49
C ILE A 90 6.19 -9.81 2.58
N ARG A 91 6.24 -10.37 3.79
CA ARG A 91 6.83 -11.69 4.06
C ARG A 91 5.85 -12.62 4.74
N THR A 92 5.71 -13.82 4.20
CA THR A 92 5.09 -14.92 4.93
C THR A 92 6.02 -15.37 6.05
N LYS A 93 5.48 -16.14 7.00
CA LYS A 93 6.31 -16.80 8.02
C LYS A 93 7.09 -17.94 7.36
N SER A 94 8.15 -17.61 6.63
CA SER A 94 9.10 -18.57 6.07
C SER A 94 10.34 -18.63 6.97
N THR A 95 10.72 -19.84 7.37
CA THR A 95 11.87 -20.13 8.23
C THR A 95 13.19 -20.24 7.44
N PHE A 96 13.16 -20.01 6.12
CA PHE A 96 14.17 -20.58 5.23
C PHE A 96 15.15 -19.60 4.59
N LEU A 97 14.94 -18.28 4.66
CA LEU A 97 15.83 -17.33 3.99
C LEU A 97 16.17 -16.12 4.87
N PRO A 98 17.48 -15.79 5.02
CA PRO A 98 17.89 -14.53 5.62
C PRO A 98 17.39 -13.35 4.77
N PRO A 99 17.19 -12.15 5.36
CA PRO A 99 16.88 -10.96 4.58
C PRO A 99 17.98 -10.73 3.54
N LEU A 100 17.62 -10.76 2.26
CA LEU A 100 18.53 -10.31 1.22
C LEU A 100 18.82 -8.80 1.44
N PRO A 101 20.06 -8.33 1.28
CA PRO A 101 20.37 -6.91 1.36
C PRO A 101 19.46 -6.12 0.41
N THR A 102 18.82 -5.09 0.96
CA THR A 102 17.90 -4.22 0.22
C THR A 102 18.70 -3.34 -0.71
N SER A 103 18.87 -3.79 -1.95
CA SER A 103 19.26 -2.92 -3.06
C SER A 103 18.10 -2.01 -3.44
N VAL A 104 18.41 -0.80 -3.91
CA VAL A 104 17.44 0.13 -4.49
C VAL A 104 16.77 -0.54 -5.69
N GLN A 105 15.44 -0.55 -5.70
CA GLN A 105 14.68 -1.24 -6.74
C GLN A 105 14.29 -0.32 -7.88
N ASN A 106 14.42 -0.82 -9.11
CA ASN A 106 13.96 -0.12 -10.30
C ASN A 106 12.50 -0.48 -10.58
N LEU A 107 11.63 0.51 -10.49
CA LEU A 107 10.23 0.40 -10.91
C LEU A 107 10.12 0.64 -12.42
N ALA A 108 9.11 0.06 -13.07
CA ALA A 108 8.91 0.19 -14.52
C ALA A 108 8.82 1.67 -14.98
N HIS A 109 8.22 2.51 -14.13
CA HIS A 109 8.24 3.96 -14.27
C HIS A 109 8.80 4.57 -12.97
N PRO A 110 9.96 5.26 -13.02
CA PRO A 110 10.49 5.94 -11.85
C PRO A 110 9.45 6.92 -11.28
N PRO A 111 9.18 6.92 -9.96
CA PRO A 111 8.22 7.85 -9.37
C PRO A 111 8.65 9.32 -9.55
N GLU A 112 7.71 10.16 -9.97
CA GLU A 112 7.88 11.63 -10.05
C GLU A 112 7.40 12.32 -8.77
N VAL A 113 6.47 11.68 -8.05
CA VAL A 113 5.95 12.14 -6.75
C VAL A 113 5.89 11.00 -5.75
N VAL A 114 6.20 11.27 -4.49
CA VAL A 114 5.91 10.40 -3.36
C VAL A 114 4.78 10.99 -2.51
N LEU A 115 3.77 10.17 -2.25
CA LEU A 115 2.56 10.48 -1.50
C LEU A 115 2.58 9.68 -0.20
N THR A 116 1.98 10.21 0.86
CA THR A 116 1.74 9.44 2.08
C THR A 116 0.41 9.82 2.73
N ASP A 117 -0.19 8.87 3.44
CA ASP A 117 -1.36 9.05 4.28
C ASP A 117 -1.01 9.49 5.72
N PHE A 118 0.29 9.67 6.01
CA PHE A 118 0.79 10.12 7.30
C PHE A 118 0.17 11.45 7.70
N GLN A 119 -0.36 11.50 8.92
CA GLN A 119 -0.94 12.70 9.50
C GLN A 119 -0.03 13.20 10.62
N THR A 120 0.32 14.48 10.59
CA THR A 120 0.98 15.17 11.71
C THR A 120 0.05 16.26 12.22
N LEU A 121 -0.10 16.36 13.54
CA LEU A 121 -0.91 17.40 14.19
C LEU A 121 -0.15 18.74 14.25
N ASP A 122 1.17 18.68 14.17
CA ASP A 122 2.05 19.83 14.28
C ASP A 122 2.40 20.34 12.87
N GLY A 123 1.78 21.44 12.46
CA GLY A 123 2.01 22.00 11.12
C GLY A 123 3.45 22.44 10.85
N SER A 124 4.26 22.64 11.89
CA SER A 124 5.71 22.87 11.75
C SER A 124 6.46 21.64 11.22
N GLN A 125 5.90 20.44 11.38
CA GLN A 125 6.52 19.17 10.96
C GLN A 125 6.27 18.81 9.49
N TYR A 126 5.46 19.57 8.75
CA TYR A 126 5.16 19.23 7.35
C TYR A 126 6.39 19.16 6.45
N ASN A 127 7.30 20.14 6.55
CA ASN A 127 8.52 20.15 5.75
C ASN A 127 9.50 19.03 6.13
N PRO A 128 9.81 18.77 7.42
CA PRO A 128 10.69 17.65 7.77
C PRO A 128 10.07 16.30 7.40
N VAL A 129 8.76 16.09 7.59
CA VAL A 129 8.07 14.86 7.18
C VAL A 129 8.17 14.64 5.67
N LYS A 130 7.96 15.69 4.87
CA LYS A 130 8.16 15.65 3.41
C LYS A 130 9.58 15.23 3.02
N GLN A 131 10.58 15.80 3.67
CA GLN A 131 11.98 15.45 3.44
C GLN A 131 12.28 14.00 3.83
N GLN A 132 11.74 13.53 4.96
CA GLN A 132 11.91 12.13 5.37
C GLN A 132 11.24 11.16 4.42
N LEU A 133 10.06 11.50 3.91
CA LEU A 133 9.36 10.71 2.90
C LEU A 133 10.18 10.59 1.61
N VAL A 134 10.79 11.68 1.15
CA VAL A 134 11.70 11.65 -0.02
C VAL A 134 12.90 10.74 0.26
N ARG A 135 13.57 10.92 1.40
CA ARG A 135 14.73 10.09 1.78
C ARG A 135 14.38 8.61 1.82
N TYR A 136 13.25 8.27 2.42
CA TYR A 136 12.73 6.91 2.48
C TYR A 136 12.43 6.34 1.09
N ALA A 137 11.74 7.09 0.23
CA ALA A 137 11.45 6.65 -1.13
C ALA A 137 12.74 6.36 -1.92
N THR A 138 13.73 7.27 -1.82
CA THR A 138 15.01 7.14 -2.53
C THR A 138 15.94 6.07 -1.95
N SER A 139 15.75 5.65 -0.69
CA SER A 139 16.50 4.52 -0.12
C SER A 139 15.94 3.17 -0.57
N CYS A 140 14.66 3.13 -0.98
CA CYS A 140 13.98 1.91 -1.40
C CYS A 140 13.93 1.76 -2.93
N TYR A 141 13.78 2.86 -3.67
CA TYR A 141 13.48 2.85 -5.11
C TYR A 141 14.28 3.91 -5.87
N SER A 142 14.56 3.60 -7.13
CA SER A 142 15.09 4.57 -8.08
C SER A 142 13.98 5.56 -8.46
N CYS A 143 14.08 6.79 -7.95
CA CYS A 143 13.13 7.87 -8.21
C CYS A 143 13.68 8.91 -9.20
N CYS A 144 12.81 9.76 -9.73
CA CYS A 144 13.24 10.91 -10.52
C CYS A 144 14.09 11.88 -9.66
N PRO A 145 15.11 12.57 -10.24
CA PRO A 145 15.98 13.49 -9.49
C PRO A 145 15.27 14.66 -8.79
N ARG A 146 14.06 15.02 -9.25
CA ARG A 146 13.22 16.09 -8.68
C ARG A 146 11.94 15.51 -8.07
N LEU A 147 12.08 14.49 -7.24
CA LEU A 147 10.96 13.82 -6.58
C LEU A 147 10.16 14.82 -5.73
N ALA A 148 8.91 15.05 -6.09
CA ALA A 148 7.97 15.84 -5.29
C ALA A 148 7.45 15.01 -4.11
N SER A 149 7.06 15.66 -3.01
CA SER A 149 6.52 14.99 -1.81
C SER A 149 5.22 15.62 -1.35
N VAL A 150 4.18 14.82 -1.14
CA VAL A 150 2.84 15.28 -0.75
C VAL A 150 2.30 14.43 0.40
N LEU A 151 1.76 15.09 1.41
CA LEU A 151 0.97 14.45 2.45
C LEU A 151 -0.50 14.55 2.01
N LEU A 152 -1.16 13.40 1.89
CA LEU A 152 -2.56 13.33 1.52
C LEU A 152 -3.39 13.60 2.76
N TYR A 153 -4.06 14.75 2.79
CA TYR A 153 -5.05 15.04 3.80
C TYR A 153 -6.32 14.28 3.49
N SER A 154 -6.93 13.74 4.54
CA SER A 154 -8.35 13.36 4.46
C SER A 154 -9.10 14.68 4.55
N ASP A 155 -9.75 15.12 3.47
CA ASP A 155 -10.76 16.17 3.56
C ASP A 155 -11.88 15.64 4.46
N TYR A 156 -11.75 15.81 5.78
CA TYR A 156 -12.90 15.79 6.67
C TYR A 156 -13.65 17.10 6.44
N GLY A 157 -14.38 17.13 5.32
CA GLY A 157 -15.33 18.19 5.02
C GLY A 157 -16.36 18.24 6.13
N ILE A 158 -16.40 19.39 6.80
CA ILE A 158 -17.49 19.91 7.61
C ILE A 158 -18.81 19.63 6.87
N GLY A 159 -19.55 18.65 7.39
CA GLY A 159 -20.78 18.14 6.82
C GLY A 159 -21.21 16.99 7.71
N GLU A 160 -21.92 17.33 8.79
CA GLU A 160 -22.54 16.40 9.71
C GLU A 160 -23.44 15.42 8.92
N VAL A 161 -22.87 14.27 8.57
CA VAL A 161 -23.64 13.06 8.34
C VAL A 161 -23.37 12.21 9.58
N PRO A 162 -24.40 11.73 10.30
CA PRO A 162 -24.20 10.89 11.48
C PRO A 162 -23.33 9.70 11.08
N VAL A 163 -22.08 9.69 11.56
CA VAL A 163 -21.22 8.53 11.46
C VAL A 163 -21.79 7.54 12.47
N GLU A 164 -22.65 6.64 12.01
CA GLU A 164 -22.83 5.39 12.73
C GLU A 164 -21.44 4.79 12.94
N PRO A 165 -21.14 4.24 14.13
CA PRO A 165 -19.84 3.65 14.38
C PRO A 165 -19.67 2.47 13.41
N LEU A 166 -18.92 2.70 12.33
CA LEU A 166 -18.43 1.67 11.41
C LEU A 166 -17.32 0.87 12.11
N ASP A 167 -17.63 0.34 13.30
CA ASP A 167 -16.94 -0.78 13.94
C ASP A 167 -17.44 -2.11 13.34
N VAL A 168 -18.03 -2.08 12.14
CA VAL A 168 -18.28 -3.29 11.35
C VAL A 168 -16.97 -3.60 10.64
N PRO A 169 -16.25 -4.67 11.02
CA PRO A 169 -15.06 -5.09 10.29
C PRO A 169 -15.47 -5.31 8.83
N LEU A 170 -14.73 -4.72 7.89
CA LEU A 170 -14.95 -5.00 6.48
C LEU A 170 -14.96 -6.52 6.29
N PRO A 171 -15.95 -7.07 5.58
CA PRO A 171 -16.09 -8.51 5.47
C PRO A 171 -14.82 -9.08 4.84
N SER A 172 -14.16 -10.00 5.55
CA SER A 172 -12.98 -10.68 5.02
C SER A 172 -13.33 -11.34 3.69
N THR A 173 -12.61 -10.92 2.66
CA THR A 173 -12.74 -11.37 1.28
C THR A 173 -12.02 -12.69 1.06
N ILE A 174 -11.02 -12.98 1.89
CA ILE A 174 -10.20 -14.19 1.82
C ILE A 174 -10.38 -14.98 3.11
N ARG A 175 -11.09 -16.11 3.02
CA ARG A 175 -11.30 -17.02 4.16
C ARG A 175 -10.37 -18.22 4.06
N PRO A 176 -9.74 -18.64 5.17
CA PRO A 176 -9.05 -19.93 5.20
C PRO A 176 -10.04 -21.06 4.93
N ALA A 177 -9.58 -22.14 4.28
CA ALA A 177 -10.38 -23.37 4.09
C ALA A 177 -10.69 -24.11 5.41
N SER A 178 -10.12 -23.67 6.53
CA SER A 178 -10.34 -24.23 7.86
C SER A 178 -11.65 -23.70 8.47
N PRO A 179 -12.45 -24.53 9.17
CA PRO A 179 -13.70 -24.12 9.80
C PRO A 179 -13.55 -23.14 10.97
N VAL A 180 -12.32 -22.83 11.41
CA VAL A 180 -12.05 -21.84 12.44
C VAL A 180 -11.80 -20.48 11.78
N ALA A 181 -12.63 -19.48 12.12
CA ALA A 181 -12.40 -18.10 11.71
C ALA A 181 -11.04 -17.64 12.23
N GLY A 182 -10.07 -17.50 11.33
CA GLY A 182 -8.74 -16.98 11.66
C GLY A 182 -8.81 -15.51 12.09
N SER A 183 -7.95 -15.09 12.99
CA SER A 183 -7.87 -13.67 13.36
C SER A 183 -7.29 -12.85 12.19
N PRO A 184 -7.68 -11.58 11.99
CA PRO A 184 -7.13 -10.75 10.89
C PRO A 184 -5.60 -10.64 10.93
N LYS A 185 -5.04 -10.60 12.14
CA LYS A 185 -3.59 -10.54 12.39
C LYS A 185 -2.89 -11.90 12.30
N GLN A 186 -3.62 -12.99 12.03
CA GLN A 186 -3.03 -14.31 11.88
C GLN A 186 -2.12 -14.35 10.65
N PRO A 187 -0.86 -14.78 10.79
CA PRO A 187 0.05 -14.92 9.66
C PRO A 187 -0.46 -15.99 8.68
N VAL A 188 -0.36 -15.71 7.37
CA VAL A 188 -0.65 -16.69 6.34
C VAL A 188 0.55 -17.60 6.10
N ARG A 189 0.28 -18.87 5.78
CA ARG A 189 1.30 -19.87 5.48
C ARG A 189 1.68 -19.78 4.00
N GLY A 190 2.97 -19.64 3.73
CA GLY A 190 3.51 -19.72 2.37
C GLY A 190 3.68 -21.15 1.87
N TYR A 191 3.90 -21.28 0.57
CA TYR A 191 4.20 -22.49 -0.18
C TYR A 191 5.53 -22.31 -0.90
N TYR A 192 6.38 -23.32 -0.86
CA TYR A 192 7.70 -23.30 -1.50
C TYR A 192 7.63 -23.13 -3.03
N ARG A 193 6.59 -23.70 -3.65
CA ARG A 193 6.33 -23.60 -5.09
C ARG A 193 4.83 -23.47 -5.31
N GLY A 194 4.45 -22.56 -6.20
CA GLY A 194 3.09 -22.35 -6.64
C GLY A 194 3.05 -22.09 -8.13
N ALA A 195 1.98 -22.52 -8.77
CA ALA A 195 1.66 -22.17 -10.15
C ALA A 195 0.23 -21.63 -10.18
N VAL A 196 0.02 -20.53 -10.89
CA VAL A 196 -1.32 -19.99 -11.16
C VAL A 196 -1.57 -20.18 -12.65
N GLY A 197 -2.65 -20.87 -12.98
CA GLY A 197 -3.08 -21.11 -14.36
C GLY A 197 -4.43 -20.47 -14.64
N GLY A 198 -4.65 -20.10 -15.90
CA GLY A 198 -5.88 -19.48 -16.37
C GLY A 198 -5.68 -18.88 -17.75
N THR A 199 -6.76 -18.48 -18.41
CA THR A 199 -6.68 -17.79 -19.71
C THR A 199 -6.23 -16.34 -19.57
N PHE A 200 -6.44 -15.71 -18.40
CA PHE A 200 -6.13 -14.31 -18.13
C PHE A 200 -6.69 -13.34 -19.19
N ASP A 201 -7.86 -13.68 -19.76
CA ASP A 201 -8.51 -12.83 -20.75
C ASP A 201 -8.88 -11.48 -20.13
N ARG A 202 -8.67 -10.41 -20.91
CA ARG A 202 -8.93 -9.02 -20.50
C ARG A 202 -8.43 -8.69 -19.09
N LEU A 203 -7.11 -8.80 -18.87
CA LEU A 203 -6.46 -8.50 -17.59
C LEU A 203 -7.08 -7.27 -16.89
N HIS A 204 -7.51 -7.48 -15.64
CA HIS A 204 -8.26 -6.52 -14.83
C HIS A 204 -7.88 -6.66 -13.36
N ASN A 205 -8.44 -5.82 -12.50
CA ASN A 205 -8.01 -5.71 -11.10
C ASN A 205 -8.15 -7.02 -10.30
N ALA A 206 -9.15 -7.86 -10.55
CA ALA A 206 -9.21 -9.18 -9.91
C ALA A 206 -8.01 -10.10 -10.29
N HIS A 207 -7.47 -10.01 -11.51
CA HIS A 207 -6.24 -10.72 -11.87
C HIS A 207 -5.04 -10.17 -11.09
N LYS A 208 -5.00 -8.85 -10.83
CA LYS A 208 -3.96 -8.24 -9.98
C LYS A 208 -4.07 -8.72 -8.53
N VAL A 209 -5.28 -8.86 -7.99
CA VAL A 209 -5.51 -9.48 -6.66
C VAL A 209 -4.94 -10.89 -6.66
N LEU A 210 -5.36 -11.74 -7.60
CA LEU A 210 -4.91 -13.13 -7.71
C LEU A 210 -3.39 -13.24 -7.76
N LEU A 211 -2.74 -12.49 -8.67
CA LEU A 211 -1.29 -12.52 -8.83
C LEU A 211 -0.56 -11.97 -7.61
N SER A 212 -1.08 -10.91 -6.98
CA SER A 212 -0.46 -10.33 -5.77
C SER A 212 -0.50 -11.32 -4.61
N VAL A 213 -1.66 -11.94 -4.36
CA VAL A 213 -1.82 -12.94 -3.31
C VAL A 213 -0.98 -14.18 -3.60
N ALA A 214 -0.96 -14.67 -4.85
CA ALA A 214 -0.14 -15.81 -5.22
C ALA A 214 1.37 -15.56 -5.01
N CYS A 215 1.86 -14.38 -5.40
CA CYS A 215 3.26 -13.99 -5.16
C CYS A 215 3.59 -13.89 -3.66
N ILE A 216 2.66 -13.38 -2.84
CA ILE A 216 2.86 -13.37 -1.37
C ILE A 216 2.96 -14.80 -0.85
N LEU A 217 2.07 -15.69 -1.31
CA LEU A 217 2.02 -17.07 -0.82
C LEU A 217 3.15 -17.94 -1.36
N ALA A 218 3.81 -17.59 -2.47
CA ALA A 218 4.92 -18.34 -3.05
C ALA A 218 6.28 -17.81 -2.54
N GLN A 219 6.78 -18.33 -1.41
CA GLN A 219 8.05 -17.91 -0.77
C GLN A 219 8.92 -19.10 -0.35
#